data_AF-A0A2S5R8L2-F1
#
_entry.id   AF-A0A2S5R8L2-F1
#
_cell.length_a   1.000
_cell.length_b   1.000
_cell.length_c   1.000
_cell.angle_alpha   90.00
_cell.angle_beta   90.00
_cell.angle_gamma   90.00
#
_symmetry.space_group_name_H-M   'P 1'
#
loop_
_entity.id
_entity.type
_entity.pdbx_description
1 polymer ?
#
loop_
_entity_poly.entity_id
_entity_poly.type
_entity_poly.pdbx_seq_one_letter_code
_entity_poly.pdbx_strand_id
1 'polypeptide(L)'
;MYSRYIHFNKYYKKICKHFLRLFLMSTNSLATTEIQEKIKFWNTQKKGANIFNRKVTLEDVKAAKQYGIQFLRIAPDKFVSAHRDFLMGNADNYRGLIKEDLKVLKKIIAMCYKEKLPVVLTMLSLPGSRWKQNNQDRDDLRIWKKTTYQLQAAQFWRDLAQELKNEPGIVGYNILNEPHPERIFRPKTVHINTVRQAEVQKILYNVYKRIIESIRTTDAYTPIMLDSSAYADAQTFRLLQPHKDKKLVYCLHIYEPYKYTNRQINKGRFKYPGRIEGKKWDKKALKNYFSEVIFFQKFYKIPSARILVGEFGAHRTCFGLEHYFQDLISIFIQEGWHFAFYAFREDTWDGMDYELGTQRLPWRYWKALEQGKTVKLKRVSTHPAFLIIKKALDASKSSH
;
A
#
# COMPACT_ATOMS: atom_id res chain seq x y z
N MET A 1 59.23 36.36 -24.20
CA MET A 1 58.68 35.02 -23.92
C MET A 1 57.41 35.08 -23.04
N TYR A 2 56.48 36.02 -23.29
CA TYR A 2 55.33 36.31 -22.40
C TYR A 2 54.02 36.56 -23.17
N SER A 3 53.76 35.80 -24.24
CA SER A 3 52.50 35.91 -25.03
C SER A 3 51.92 34.56 -25.44
N ARG A 4 52.05 33.54 -24.57
CA ARG A 4 51.40 32.22 -24.79
C ARG A 4 50.53 31.71 -23.63
N TYR A 5 50.47 32.41 -22.50
CA TYR A 5 49.76 31.93 -21.30
C TYR A 5 48.32 32.47 -21.13
N ILE A 6 47.89 33.48 -21.88
CA ILE A 6 46.55 34.10 -21.71
C ILE A 6 45.48 33.41 -22.57
N HIS A 7 45.85 32.66 -23.61
CA HIS A 7 44.88 31.96 -24.47
C HIS A 7 44.38 30.61 -23.92
N PHE A 8 45.08 29.99 -22.97
CA PHE A 8 44.69 28.68 -22.41
C PHE A 8 43.52 28.75 -21.40
N ASN A 9 43.34 29.88 -20.72
CA ASN A 9 42.38 30.00 -19.61
C ASN A 9 40.93 30.26 -20.08
N LYS A 10 40.75 30.83 -21.28
CA LYS A 10 39.43 31.10 -21.87
C LYS A 10 38.79 29.84 -22.47
N TYR A 11 39.60 28.89 -22.95
CA TYR A 11 39.14 27.61 -23.48
C TYR A 11 38.68 26.66 -22.36
N TYR A 12 39.41 26.57 -21.24
CA TYR A 12 39.03 25.70 -20.09
C TYR A 12 37.68 26.10 -19.46
N LYS A 13 37.40 27.40 -19.27
CA LYS A 13 36.10 27.86 -18.75
C LYS A 13 34.92 27.56 -19.69
N LYS A 14 35.15 27.55 -21.01
CA LYS A 14 34.10 27.26 -22.01
C LYS A 14 33.82 25.76 -22.11
N ILE A 15 34.87 24.95 -21.98
CA ILE A 15 34.81 23.48 -21.91
C ILE A 15 34.12 23.04 -20.61
N CYS A 16 34.50 23.57 -19.44
CA CYS A 16 33.81 23.26 -18.18
C CYS A 16 32.33 23.65 -18.18
N LYS A 17 31.94 24.78 -18.80
CA LYS A 17 30.52 25.14 -18.98
C LYS A 17 29.76 24.21 -19.93
N HIS A 18 30.41 23.70 -20.97
CA HIS A 18 29.82 22.71 -21.88
C HIS A 18 29.67 21.34 -21.21
N PHE A 19 30.69 20.87 -20.48
CA PHE A 19 30.60 19.62 -19.71
C PHE A 19 29.56 19.70 -18.59
N LEU A 20 29.45 20.83 -17.88
CA LEU A 20 28.41 21.02 -16.87
C LEU A 20 27.00 21.05 -17.48
N ARG A 21 26.82 21.67 -18.66
CA ARG A 21 25.54 21.67 -19.39
C ARG A 21 25.17 20.30 -19.96
N LEU A 22 26.12 19.56 -20.54
CA LEU A 22 25.92 18.20 -21.04
C LEU A 22 25.59 17.23 -19.90
N PHE A 23 26.25 17.38 -18.76
CA PHE A 23 25.96 16.58 -17.56
C PHE A 23 24.58 16.92 -16.97
N LEU A 24 24.21 18.20 -16.89
CA LEU A 24 22.87 18.61 -16.45
C LEU A 24 21.76 18.19 -17.43
N MET A 25 22.03 18.19 -18.74
CA MET A 25 21.08 17.73 -19.76
C MET A 25 20.91 16.21 -19.74
N SER A 26 21.98 15.43 -19.54
CA SER A 26 21.90 13.97 -19.45
C SER A 26 21.24 13.50 -18.15
N THR A 27 21.49 14.18 -17.02
CA THR A 27 20.79 13.88 -15.75
C THR A 27 19.30 14.22 -15.83
N ASN A 28 18.96 15.33 -16.49
CA ASN A 28 17.56 15.69 -16.72
C ASN A 28 16.89 14.69 -17.66
N SER A 29 17.54 14.25 -18.76
CA SER A 29 16.93 13.28 -19.66
C SER A 29 16.70 11.93 -18.97
N LEU A 30 17.68 11.42 -18.21
CA LEU A 30 17.55 10.15 -17.47
C LEU A 30 16.43 10.20 -16.42
N ALA A 31 16.35 11.27 -15.62
CA ALA A 31 15.28 11.45 -14.65
C ALA A 31 13.90 11.55 -15.32
N THR A 32 13.83 12.19 -16.49
CA THR A 32 12.58 12.29 -17.27
C THR A 32 12.14 10.91 -17.81
N THR A 33 13.06 10.09 -18.30
CA THR A 33 12.76 8.73 -18.78
C THR A 33 12.30 7.82 -17.63
N GLU A 34 12.96 7.89 -16.47
CA GLU A 34 12.62 7.08 -15.29
C GLU A 34 11.22 7.43 -14.73
N ILE A 35 10.84 8.72 -14.74
CA ILE A 35 9.50 9.19 -14.36
C ILE A 35 8.42 8.69 -15.34
N GLN A 36 8.71 8.64 -16.65
CA GLN A 36 7.78 8.17 -17.67
C GLN A 36 7.52 6.65 -17.62
N GLU A 37 8.36 5.91 -16.89
CA GLU A 37 8.38 4.45 -16.87
C GLU A 37 8.11 3.84 -15.49
N LYS A 38 7.50 4.57 -14.55
CA LYS A 38 7.18 4.08 -13.19
C LYS A 38 6.49 2.71 -13.15
N ILE A 39 5.70 2.37 -14.16
CA ILE A 39 5.06 1.04 -14.28
C ILE A 39 6.07 -0.12 -14.44
N LYS A 40 7.28 0.14 -14.95
CA LYS A 40 8.35 -0.86 -15.07
C LYS A 40 8.80 -1.39 -13.71
N PHE A 41 8.70 -0.58 -12.65
CA PHE A 41 8.92 -1.06 -11.28
C PHE A 41 8.06 -2.30 -11.01
N TRP A 42 6.82 -2.32 -11.48
CA TRP A 42 5.89 -3.43 -11.27
C TRP A 42 5.98 -4.53 -12.34
N ASN A 43 6.96 -4.53 -13.25
CA ASN A 43 7.09 -5.62 -14.25
C ASN A 43 7.76 -6.87 -13.69
N THR A 44 8.37 -6.77 -12.50
CA THR A 44 8.97 -7.90 -11.77
C THR A 44 8.31 -8.00 -10.40
N GLN A 45 8.13 -9.22 -9.89
CA GLN A 45 7.49 -9.41 -8.58
C GLN A 45 8.17 -8.54 -7.52
N LYS A 46 7.34 -7.86 -6.72
CA LYS A 46 7.77 -6.95 -5.65
C LYS A 46 7.22 -7.44 -4.33
N LYS A 47 8.07 -7.38 -3.32
CA LYS A 47 7.80 -7.88 -1.97
C LYS A 47 7.96 -6.72 -0.99
N GLY A 48 6.84 -6.25 -0.48
CA GLY A 48 6.72 -5.02 0.28
C GLY A 48 6.25 -5.25 1.71
N ALA A 49 5.96 -4.14 2.39
CA ALA A 49 5.31 -4.15 3.68
C ALA A 49 4.39 -2.93 3.84
N ASN A 50 3.38 -3.08 4.69
CA ASN A 50 2.54 -1.98 5.15
C ASN A 50 3.17 -1.32 6.37
N ILE A 51 3.37 0.00 6.30
CA ILE A 51 3.79 0.82 7.44
C ILE A 51 2.75 1.90 7.66
N PHE A 52 1.65 1.52 8.32
CA PHE A 52 0.53 2.42 8.59
C PHE A 52 0.76 3.17 9.90
N ASN A 53 1.99 3.55 10.19
CA ASN A 53 2.36 4.21 11.44
C ASN A 53 1.81 5.65 11.46
N ARG A 54 1.46 6.17 12.64
CA ARG A 54 1.25 7.60 12.83
C ARG A 54 2.54 8.40 12.60
N LYS A 55 3.68 7.80 12.93
CA LYS A 55 5.01 8.37 12.70
C LYS A 55 5.94 7.36 12.02
N VAL A 56 6.25 7.62 10.75
CA VAL A 56 7.30 6.89 10.02
C VAL A 56 8.66 7.50 10.35
N THR A 57 9.60 6.69 10.88
CA THR A 57 10.94 7.16 11.24
C THR A 57 12.02 6.66 10.28
N LEU A 58 13.19 7.30 10.31
CA LEU A 58 14.35 6.82 9.54
C LEU A 58 14.82 5.44 10.01
N GLU A 59 14.69 5.12 11.29
CA GLU A 59 15.02 3.79 11.83
C GLU A 59 14.13 2.71 11.22
N ASP A 60 12.82 2.98 11.05
CA ASP A 60 11.90 2.06 10.42
C ASP A 60 12.25 1.84 8.94
N VAL A 61 12.50 2.91 8.19
CA VAL A 61 12.89 2.84 6.78
C VAL A 61 14.19 2.04 6.60
N LYS A 62 15.21 2.31 7.43
CA LYS A 62 16.48 1.58 7.41
C LYS A 62 16.30 0.10 7.77
N ALA A 63 15.51 -0.20 8.79
CA ALA A 63 15.22 -1.58 9.16
C ALA A 63 14.47 -2.32 8.05
N ALA A 64 13.49 -1.67 7.41
CA ALA A 64 12.77 -2.25 6.29
C ALA A 64 13.71 -2.60 5.12
N LYS A 65 14.61 -1.66 4.79
CA LYS A 65 15.63 -1.88 3.77
C LYS A 65 16.55 -3.05 4.13
N GLN A 66 16.97 -3.15 5.38
CA GLN A 66 17.85 -4.20 5.87
C GLN A 66 17.21 -5.60 5.76
N TYR A 67 15.89 -5.70 5.94
CA TYR A 67 15.14 -6.94 5.74
C TYR A 67 14.84 -7.27 4.27
N GLY A 68 15.26 -6.45 3.32
CA GLY A 68 15.03 -6.68 1.89
C GLY A 68 13.62 -6.29 1.42
N ILE A 69 12.88 -5.50 2.21
CA ILE A 69 11.61 -4.90 1.75
C ILE A 69 11.90 -4.02 0.53
N GLN A 70 11.11 -4.19 -0.53
CA GLN A 70 11.31 -3.53 -1.83
C GLN A 70 10.43 -2.31 -2.03
N PHE A 71 9.33 -2.18 -1.28
CA PHE A 71 8.47 -0.99 -1.25
C PHE A 71 7.70 -0.91 0.07
N LEU A 72 7.30 0.30 0.46
CA LEU A 72 6.43 0.55 1.60
C LEU A 72 5.06 1.04 1.11
N ARG A 73 3.96 0.41 1.57
CA ARG A 73 2.61 1.01 1.53
C ARG A 73 2.46 1.92 2.74
N ILE A 74 2.25 3.21 2.50
CA ILE A 74 2.12 4.24 3.54
C ILE A 74 0.69 4.79 3.51
N ALA A 75 0.06 4.84 4.69
CA ALA A 75 -1.28 5.40 4.89
C ALA A 75 -1.21 6.76 5.60
N PRO A 76 -1.27 7.89 4.89
CA PRO A 76 -1.09 9.22 5.47
C PRO A 76 -2.26 9.65 6.36
N ASP A 77 -3.42 8.99 6.28
CA ASP A 77 -4.60 9.23 7.12
C ASP A 77 -4.35 9.11 8.63
N LYS A 78 -3.27 8.41 9.02
CA LYS A 78 -2.86 8.26 10.41
C LYS A 78 -1.88 9.34 10.86
N PHE A 79 -1.37 10.17 9.95
CA PHE A 79 -0.46 11.24 10.30
C PHE A 79 -1.20 12.36 11.03
N VAL A 80 -0.48 13.04 11.92
CA VAL A 80 -1.02 14.16 12.69
C VAL A 80 -1.22 15.36 11.76
N SER A 81 -2.41 15.95 11.82
CA SER A 81 -2.76 17.21 11.15
C SER A 81 -3.30 18.21 12.17
N ALA A 82 -3.11 19.51 11.89
CA ALA A 82 -3.82 20.58 12.60
C ALA A 82 -5.28 20.73 12.12
N HIS A 83 -5.65 20.03 11.05
CA HIS A 83 -6.98 20.00 10.48
C HIS A 83 -7.68 18.67 10.79
N ARG A 84 -8.94 18.55 10.38
CA ARG A 84 -9.75 17.37 10.69
C ARG A 84 -9.24 16.11 10.00
N ASP A 85 -8.83 16.23 8.74
CA ASP A 85 -8.41 15.11 7.91
C ASP A 85 -7.07 15.48 7.23
N PHE A 86 -6.00 14.69 7.45
CA PHE A 86 -4.67 14.95 6.90
C PHE A 86 -4.71 15.07 5.37
N LEU A 87 -3.99 16.05 4.80
CA LEU A 87 -4.03 16.51 3.40
C LEU A 87 -5.34 17.14 2.93
N MET A 88 -6.49 16.53 3.26
CA MET A 88 -7.81 16.98 2.77
C MET A 88 -8.35 18.20 3.50
N GLY A 89 -7.87 18.46 4.72
CA GLY A 89 -8.42 19.46 5.63
C GLY A 89 -9.74 19.01 6.25
N ASN A 90 -10.74 18.68 5.43
CA ASN A 90 -12.02 18.13 5.84
C ASN A 90 -12.68 17.31 4.71
N ALA A 91 -12.81 16.00 4.89
CA ALA A 91 -13.45 15.08 3.95
C ALA A 91 -14.99 15.28 3.80
N ASP A 92 -15.62 16.15 4.61
CA ASP A 92 -17.02 16.55 4.41
C ASP A 92 -17.17 17.63 3.32
N ASN A 93 -16.12 18.42 3.11
CA ASN A 93 -16.08 19.53 2.16
C ASN A 93 -14.62 19.82 1.78
N TYR A 94 -14.13 19.12 0.77
CA TYR A 94 -12.76 19.31 0.28
C TYR A 94 -12.64 20.66 -0.44
N ARG A 95 -11.64 21.46 -0.03
CA ARG A 95 -11.40 22.83 -0.57
C ARG A 95 -9.99 23.02 -1.14
N GLY A 96 -9.21 21.94 -1.25
CA GLY A 96 -7.80 21.99 -1.66
C GLY A 96 -6.90 21.33 -0.62
N LEU A 97 -5.68 20.97 -1.04
CA LEU A 97 -4.70 20.34 -0.18
C LEU A 97 -4.21 21.28 0.92
N ILE A 98 -4.07 20.74 2.13
CA ILE A 98 -3.36 21.41 3.21
C ILE A 98 -1.86 21.40 2.92
N LYS A 99 -1.27 22.59 2.79
CA LYS A 99 0.13 22.77 2.38
C LYS A 99 1.12 22.21 3.40
N GLU A 100 0.81 22.34 4.68
CA GLU A 100 1.63 21.90 5.81
C GLU A 100 1.71 20.37 5.83
N ASP A 101 0.55 19.70 5.71
CA ASP A 101 0.45 18.24 5.62
C ASP A 101 1.19 17.71 4.38
N LEU A 102 1.05 18.37 3.24
CA LEU A 102 1.75 18.00 2.01
C LEU A 102 3.27 18.08 2.18
N LYS A 103 3.80 19.10 2.87
CA LYS A 103 5.23 19.21 3.18
C LYS A 103 5.70 18.04 4.06
N VAL A 104 4.90 17.64 5.05
CA VAL A 104 5.20 16.47 5.90
C VAL A 104 5.25 15.20 5.07
N LEU A 105 4.26 14.96 4.22
CA LEU A 105 4.23 13.80 3.33
C LEU A 105 5.45 13.76 2.41
N LYS A 106 5.76 14.87 1.72
CA LYS A 106 6.93 14.97 0.83
C LYS A 106 8.24 14.71 1.57
N LYS A 107 8.38 15.16 2.81
CA LYS A 107 9.56 14.86 3.64
C LYS A 107 9.71 13.37 3.94
N ILE A 108 8.61 12.66 4.22
CA ILE A 108 8.62 11.22 4.43
C ILE A 108 8.96 10.47 3.14
N ILE A 109 8.35 10.85 2.01
CA ILE A 109 8.66 10.27 0.70
C ILE A 109 10.14 10.46 0.35
N ALA A 110 10.68 11.66 0.56
CA ALA A 110 12.09 11.96 0.32
C ALA A 110 13.04 11.15 1.22
N MET A 111 12.66 10.93 2.48
CA MET A 111 13.40 10.05 3.40
C MET A 111 13.43 8.61 2.90
N CYS A 112 12.28 8.05 2.51
CA CYS A 112 12.19 6.71 1.94
C CYS A 112 13.00 6.59 0.64
N TYR A 113 12.92 7.58 -0.25
CA TYR A 113 13.67 7.63 -1.49
C TYR A 113 15.19 7.64 -1.28
N LYS A 114 15.70 8.44 -0.32
CA LYS A 114 17.13 8.48 0.03
C LYS A 114 17.67 7.12 0.47
N GLU A 115 16.85 6.32 1.15
CA GLU A 115 17.19 4.95 1.56
C GLU A 115 16.90 3.90 0.47
N LYS A 116 16.58 4.34 -0.75
CA LYS A 116 16.23 3.49 -1.90
C LYS A 116 15.09 2.54 -1.58
N LEU A 117 14.07 3.06 -0.90
CA LEU A 117 12.86 2.35 -0.51
C LEU A 117 11.64 3.09 -1.07
N PRO A 118 11.15 2.72 -2.26
CA PRO A 118 10.04 3.42 -2.89
C PRO A 118 8.71 3.21 -2.15
N VAL A 119 7.78 4.13 -2.37
CA VAL A 119 6.51 4.26 -1.65
C VAL A 119 5.34 4.04 -2.60
N VAL A 120 4.39 3.23 -2.13
CA VAL A 120 3.00 3.24 -2.57
C VAL A 120 2.22 4.09 -1.59
N LEU A 121 1.59 5.16 -2.08
CA LEU A 121 0.72 5.99 -1.26
C LEU A 121 -0.68 5.40 -1.24
N THR A 122 -1.15 4.99 -0.07
CA THR A 122 -2.46 4.33 0.10
C THR A 122 -3.39 5.22 0.91
N MET A 123 -4.52 5.64 0.35
CA MET A 123 -5.50 6.43 1.09
C MET A 123 -6.48 5.52 1.83
N LEU A 124 -6.67 5.72 3.13
CA LEU A 124 -7.74 5.10 3.91
C LEU A 124 -9.03 5.95 3.86
N SER A 125 -8.89 7.25 3.59
CA SER A 125 -10.01 8.18 3.47
C SER A 125 -10.01 8.91 2.13
N LEU A 126 -11.22 9.23 1.66
CA LEU A 126 -11.47 10.20 0.61
C LEU A 126 -12.62 11.13 1.03
N PRO A 127 -12.85 12.26 0.34
CA PRO A 127 -14.07 13.03 0.51
C PRO A 127 -15.32 12.14 0.38
N GLY A 128 -16.14 12.11 1.43
CA GLY A 128 -17.32 11.23 1.53
C GLY A 128 -17.03 9.74 1.76
N SER A 129 -15.81 9.38 2.13
CA SER A 129 -15.38 8.05 2.55
C SER A 129 -14.32 8.16 3.65
N ARG A 130 -14.61 8.89 4.73
CA ARG A 130 -13.71 9.01 5.88
C ARG A 130 -13.44 7.65 6.53
N TRP A 131 -12.17 7.36 6.79
CA TRP A 131 -11.76 6.16 7.50
C TRP A 131 -12.45 6.07 8.85
N LYS A 132 -13.00 4.89 9.14
CA LYS A 132 -13.85 4.62 10.29
C LYS A 132 -13.22 5.05 11.63
N GLN A 133 -11.92 4.80 11.82
CA GLN A 133 -11.20 5.17 13.05
C GLN A 133 -11.08 6.70 13.23
N ASN A 134 -11.06 7.45 12.14
CA ASN A 134 -11.12 8.93 12.15
C ASN A 134 -12.57 9.46 12.14
N ASN A 135 -13.57 8.59 12.21
CA ASN A 135 -14.99 8.93 12.06
C ASN A 135 -15.88 8.36 13.18
N GLN A 136 -15.37 8.33 14.41
CA GLN A 136 -16.10 7.84 15.60
C GLN A 136 -16.64 6.42 15.41
N ASP A 137 -15.83 5.55 14.80
CA ASP A 137 -16.19 4.17 14.48
C ASP A 137 -17.47 4.03 13.63
N ARG A 138 -17.73 5.00 12.74
CA ARG A 138 -18.83 4.95 11.76
C ARG A 138 -18.31 4.92 10.33
N ASP A 139 -18.93 4.09 9.51
CA ASP A 139 -18.66 4.07 8.07
C ASP A 139 -19.17 5.37 7.43
N ASP A 140 -18.35 6.00 6.60
CA ASP A 140 -18.76 7.06 5.71
C ASP A 140 -18.97 6.50 4.30
N LEU A 141 -20.22 6.41 3.88
CA LEU A 141 -20.62 5.74 2.65
C LEU A 141 -21.13 6.73 1.59
N ARG A 142 -20.88 8.03 1.76
CA ARG A 142 -21.44 9.08 0.90
C ARG A 142 -20.87 9.03 -0.51
N ILE A 143 -19.60 8.65 -0.68
CA ILE A 143 -18.96 8.50 -2.00
C ILE A 143 -19.72 7.50 -2.89
N TRP A 144 -20.30 6.46 -2.29
CA TRP A 144 -21.05 5.41 -3.00
C TRP A 144 -22.46 5.85 -3.42
N LYS A 145 -22.98 6.95 -2.85
CA LYS A 145 -24.37 7.39 -3.03
C LYS A 145 -24.51 8.73 -3.74
N LYS A 146 -23.50 9.60 -3.65
CA LYS A 146 -23.61 11.02 -4.02
C LYS A 146 -22.49 11.43 -4.96
N THR A 147 -22.85 11.82 -6.18
CA THR A 147 -21.92 12.31 -7.20
C THR A 147 -21.07 13.49 -6.73
N THR A 148 -21.60 14.35 -5.85
CA THR A 148 -20.85 15.49 -5.29
C THR A 148 -19.59 15.05 -4.52
N TYR A 149 -19.66 13.97 -3.76
CA TYR A 149 -18.49 13.43 -3.06
C TYR A 149 -17.55 12.68 -4.00
N GLN A 150 -18.06 12.03 -5.04
CA GLN A 150 -17.23 11.42 -6.08
C GLN A 150 -16.41 12.46 -6.84
N LEU A 151 -17.01 13.63 -7.14
CA LEU A 151 -16.32 14.76 -7.76
C LEU A 151 -15.25 15.35 -6.84
N GLN A 152 -15.56 15.53 -5.55
CA GLN A 152 -14.56 15.98 -4.57
C GLN A 152 -13.40 14.99 -4.41
N ALA A 153 -13.68 13.69 -4.38
CA ALA A 153 -12.64 12.66 -4.30
C ALA A 153 -11.75 12.62 -5.55
N ALA A 154 -12.35 12.76 -6.74
CA ALA A 154 -11.60 12.90 -7.98
C ALA A 154 -10.73 14.17 -7.98
N GLN A 155 -11.28 15.31 -7.53
CA GLN A 155 -10.55 16.57 -7.41
C GLN A 155 -9.38 16.48 -6.42
N PHE A 156 -9.59 15.87 -5.25
CA PHE A 156 -8.54 15.61 -4.27
C PHE A 156 -7.39 14.78 -4.87
N TRP A 157 -7.72 13.67 -5.54
CA TRP A 157 -6.71 12.82 -6.17
C TRP A 157 -5.98 13.51 -7.32
N ARG A 158 -6.67 14.34 -8.11
CA ARG A 158 -6.04 15.19 -9.14
C ARG A 158 -5.04 16.15 -8.52
N ASP A 159 -5.40 16.87 -7.46
CA ASP A 159 -4.51 17.83 -6.80
C ASP A 159 -3.29 17.12 -6.20
N LEU A 160 -3.52 15.98 -5.54
CA LEU A 160 -2.44 15.19 -4.94
C LEU A 160 -1.50 14.60 -6.00
N ALA A 161 -2.04 14.05 -7.09
CA ALA A 161 -1.23 13.53 -8.19
C ALA A 161 -0.42 14.64 -8.88
N GLN A 162 -0.98 15.84 -9.04
CA GLN A 162 -0.27 17.00 -9.57
C GLN A 162 0.98 17.35 -8.74
N GLU A 163 0.88 17.22 -7.42
CA GLU A 163 1.97 17.49 -6.49
C GLU A 163 3.00 16.35 -6.42
N LEU A 164 2.60 15.10 -6.67
CA LEU A 164 3.43 13.91 -6.45
C LEU A 164 3.97 13.26 -7.73
N LYS A 165 3.47 13.61 -8.92
CA LYS A 165 3.85 12.93 -10.18
C LYS A 165 5.35 12.91 -10.46
N ASN A 166 6.07 13.95 -10.03
CA ASN A 166 7.51 14.08 -10.21
C ASN A 166 8.32 13.65 -8.97
N GLU A 167 7.67 13.20 -7.90
CA GLU A 167 8.36 12.68 -6.72
C GLU A 167 8.95 11.30 -7.06
N PRO A 168 10.28 11.14 -7.05
CA PRO A 168 10.93 9.90 -7.48
C PRO A 168 10.77 8.76 -6.46
N GLY A 169 10.39 9.09 -5.22
CA GLY A 169 10.05 8.12 -4.19
C GLY A 169 8.71 7.41 -4.41
N ILE A 170 7.85 7.87 -5.33
CA ILE A 170 6.51 7.32 -5.55
C ILE A 170 6.53 6.32 -6.71
N VAL A 171 6.08 5.09 -6.43
CA VAL A 171 5.91 4.02 -7.43
C VAL A 171 4.45 3.62 -7.65
N GLY A 172 3.51 4.18 -6.90
CA GLY A 172 2.09 3.96 -7.15
C GLY A 172 1.16 4.71 -6.21
N TYR A 173 -0.07 4.91 -6.66
CA TYR A 173 -1.18 5.45 -5.89
C TYR A 173 -2.23 4.36 -5.67
N ASN A 174 -2.47 3.97 -4.43
CA ASN A 174 -3.58 3.10 -4.08
C ASN A 174 -4.76 3.94 -3.59
N ILE A 175 -5.75 4.05 -4.47
CA ILE A 175 -6.69 5.19 -4.44
C ILE A 175 -7.63 5.20 -3.26
N LEU A 176 -8.02 4.00 -2.79
CA LEU A 176 -8.82 3.81 -1.60
C LEU A 176 -8.59 2.38 -1.10
N ASN A 177 -8.12 2.25 0.13
CA ASN A 177 -7.96 0.97 0.81
C ASN A 177 -9.33 0.39 1.17
N GLU A 178 -9.54 -0.88 0.87
CA GLU A 178 -10.69 -1.67 1.32
C GLU A 178 -12.07 -1.00 1.08
N PRO A 179 -12.39 -0.61 -0.18
CA PRO A 179 -13.73 -0.12 -0.49
C PRO A 179 -14.77 -1.19 -0.16
N HIS A 180 -15.87 -0.75 0.42
CA HIS A 180 -16.96 -1.64 0.85
C HIS A 180 -18.34 -1.06 0.49
N PRO A 181 -18.61 -0.75 -0.80
CA PRO A 181 -19.90 -0.20 -1.24
C PRO A 181 -21.09 -1.09 -0.87
N GLU A 182 -20.89 -2.40 -0.66
CA GLU A 182 -21.90 -3.33 -0.17
C GLU A 182 -22.62 -2.85 1.10
N ARG A 183 -21.92 -2.09 1.96
CA ARG A 183 -22.48 -1.55 3.20
C ARG A 183 -23.64 -0.58 2.98
N ILE A 184 -23.80 0.01 1.79
CA ILE A 184 -24.96 0.87 1.50
C ILE A 184 -26.30 0.13 1.59
N PHE A 185 -26.26 -1.20 1.45
CA PHE A 185 -27.42 -2.09 1.52
C PHE A 185 -27.65 -2.66 2.93
N ARG A 186 -26.91 -2.20 3.94
CA ARG A 186 -27.07 -2.58 5.35
C ARG A 186 -27.08 -4.11 5.56
N PRO A 187 -26.06 -4.84 5.08
CA PRO A 187 -26.00 -6.28 5.30
C PRO A 187 -25.87 -6.61 6.79
N LYS A 188 -26.51 -7.71 7.21
CA LYS A 188 -26.46 -8.22 8.59
C LYS A 188 -25.25 -9.11 8.88
N THR A 189 -24.51 -9.49 7.84
CA THR A 189 -23.34 -10.39 7.90
C THR A 189 -22.04 -9.59 7.83
N VAL A 190 -20.97 -10.17 8.40
CA VAL A 190 -19.60 -9.66 8.26
C VAL A 190 -18.99 -10.00 6.89
N HIS A 191 -19.38 -11.12 6.29
CA HIS A 191 -18.95 -11.50 4.94
C HIS A 191 -19.90 -10.86 3.92
N ILE A 192 -19.50 -9.72 3.36
CA ILE A 192 -20.36 -8.92 2.50
C ILE A 192 -20.11 -9.15 0.99
N ASN A 193 -19.13 -9.98 0.63
CA ASN A 193 -18.69 -10.24 -0.74
C ASN A 193 -19.72 -10.91 -1.68
N THR A 194 -20.93 -11.21 -1.19
CA THR A 194 -22.07 -11.70 -1.98
C THR A 194 -23.21 -10.68 -2.10
N VAL A 195 -23.15 -9.57 -1.38
CA VAL A 195 -24.23 -8.59 -1.28
C VAL A 195 -24.31 -7.78 -2.57
N ARG A 196 -25.41 -7.95 -3.33
CA ARG A 196 -25.76 -7.16 -4.55
C ARG A 196 -24.59 -6.91 -5.50
N GLN A 197 -23.74 -7.91 -5.71
CA GLN A 197 -22.43 -7.71 -6.35
C GLN A 197 -22.53 -7.07 -7.74
N ALA A 198 -23.53 -7.38 -8.56
CA ALA A 198 -23.70 -6.74 -9.87
C ALA A 198 -23.83 -5.19 -9.77
N GLU A 199 -24.60 -4.69 -8.80
CA GLU A 199 -24.77 -3.25 -8.59
C GLU A 199 -23.56 -2.62 -7.92
N VAL A 200 -22.98 -3.32 -6.94
CA VAL A 200 -21.76 -2.91 -6.23
C VAL A 200 -20.62 -2.72 -7.22
N GLN A 201 -20.39 -3.66 -8.12
CA GLN A 201 -19.32 -3.57 -9.12
C GLN A 201 -19.58 -2.41 -10.10
N LYS A 202 -20.84 -2.14 -10.48
CA LYS A 202 -21.18 -0.97 -11.31
C LYS A 202 -20.88 0.35 -10.58
N ILE A 203 -21.22 0.45 -9.30
CA ILE A 203 -20.93 1.64 -8.46
C ILE A 203 -19.42 1.83 -8.35
N LEU A 204 -18.69 0.78 -7.95
CA LEU A 204 -17.24 0.81 -7.77
C LEU A 204 -16.53 1.19 -9.08
N TYR A 205 -16.92 0.58 -10.20
CA TYR A 205 -16.36 0.86 -11.51
C TYR A 205 -16.49 2.35 -11.86
N ASN A 206 -17.66 2.94 -11.66
CA ASN A 206 -17.91 4.35 -12.00
C ASN A 206 -17.14 5.32 -11.10
N VAL A 207 -17.00 5.02 -9.80
CA VAL A 207 -16.20 5.83 -8.88
C VAL A 207 -14.72 5.77 -9.28
N TYR A 208 -14.19 4.57 -9.51
CA TYR A 208 -12.80 4.37 -9.94
C TYR A 208 -12.52 5.03 -11.29
N LYS A 209 -13.40 4.86 -12.27
CA LYS A 209 -13.26 5.50 -13.58
C LYS A 209 -13.09 7.01 -13.43
N ARG A 210 -13.94 7.66 -12.63
CA ARG A 210 -13.91 9.09 -12.39
C ARG A 210 -12.60 9.56 -11.74
N ILE A 211 -12.11 8.82 -10.74
CA ILE A 211 -10.85 9.14 -10.06
C ILE A 211 -9.66 8.94 -11.01
N ILE A 212 -9.62 7.82 -11.74
CA ILE A 212 -8.56 7.50 -12.72
C ILE A 212 -8.49 8.60 -13.78
N GLU A 213 -9.61 8.93 -14.43
CA GLU A 213 -9.68 9.97 -15.45
C GLU A 213 -9.16 11.32 -14.92
N SER A 214 -9.53 11.67 -13.68
CA SER A 214 -9.09 12.91 -13.04
C SER A 214 -7.58 12.93 -12.75
N ILE A 215 -7.01 11.85 -12.22
CA ILE A 215 -5.56 11.70 -12.02
C ILE A 215 -4.83 11.83 -13.37
N ARG A 216 -5.34 11.18 -14.42
CA ARG A 216 -4.73 11.19 -15.75
C ARG A 216 -4.73 12.55 -16.44
N THR A 217 -5.52 13.52 -15.97
CA THR A 217 -5.41 14.92 -16.44
C THR A 217 -4.10 15.61 -16.04
N THR A 218 -3.37 15.07 -15.05
CA THR A 218 -2.12 15.67 -14.55
C THR A 218 -0.94 14.69 -14.51
N ASP A 219 -1.20 13.41 -14.24
CA ASP A 219 -0.18 12.36 -14.09
C ASP A 219 -0.49 11.18 -15.01
N ALA A 220 0.18 11.14 -16.16
CA ALA A 220 -0.01 10.10 -17.17
C ALA A 220 0.75 8.79 -16.86
N TYR A 221 1.63 8.77 -15.84
CA TYR A 221 2.67 7.74 -15.72
C TYR A 221 2.65 6.96 -14.42
N THR A 222 2.27 7.57 -13.29
CA THR A 222 2.28 6.85 -12.01
C THR A 222 1.23 5.73 -12.02
N PRO A 223 1.61 4.49 -11.65
CA PRO A 223 0.68 3.38 -11.54
C PRO A 223 -0.46 3.67 -10.55
N ILE A 224 -1.67 3.25 -10.90
CA ILE A 224 -2.84 3.37 -10.03
C ILE A 224 -3.25 1.97 -9.57
N MET A 225 -3.45 1.82 -8.28
CA MET A 225 -3.78 0.56 -7.62
C MET A 225 -5.23 0.58 -7.15
N LEU A 226 -5.99 -0.43 -7.58
CA LEU A 226 -7.43 -0.53 -7.39
C LEU A 226 -7.76 -1.75 -6.52
N ASP A 227 -8.19 -1.51 -5.29
CA ASP A 227 -8.71 -2.57 -4.41
C ASP A 227 -10.06 -3.07 -4.94
N SER A 228 -10.31 -4.38 -4.86
CA SER A 228 -11.64 -4.92 -5.09
C SER A 228 -12.63 -4.56 -3.96
N SER A 229 -13.92 -4.83 -4.15
CA SER A 229 -14.94 -4.49 -3.16
C SER A 229 -14.91 -5.44 -1.95
N ALA A 230 -15.84 -5.26 -1.00
CA ALA A 230 -15.92 -6.06 0.22
C ALA A 230 -14.59 -6.13 1.00
N TYR A 231 -13.92 -4.98 1.17
CA TYR A 231 -12.62 -4.89 1.84
C TYR A 231 -11.51 -5.62 1.06
N ALA A 232 -11.44 -5.39 -0.25
CA ALA A 232 -10.46 -6.00 -1.15
C ALA A 232 -10.51 -7.54 -1.17
N ASP A 233 -11.69 -8.13 -0.97
CA ASP A 233 -11.86 -9.58 -0.93
C ASP A 233 -11.61 -10.21 -2.32
N ALA A 234 -10.76 -11.23 -2.36
CA ALA A 234 -10.39 -11.96 -3.57
C ALA A 234 -11.60 -12.54 -4.33
N GLN A 235 -12.67 -12.94 -3.64
CA GLN A 235 -13.87 -13.51 -4.24
C GLN A 235 -14.70 -12.49 -5.01
N THR A 236 -14.52 -11.19 -4.79
CA THR A 236 -15.24 -10.15 -5.56
C THR A 236 -14.69 -9.97 -6.97
N PHE A 237 -13.48 -10.50 -7.26
CA PHE A 237 -12.89 -10.52 -8.60
C PHE A 237 -13.78 -11.25 -9.63
N ARG A 238 -14.69 -12.13 -9.17
CA ARG A 238 -15.62 -12.88 -10.01
C ARG A 238 -16.47 -11.99 -10.94
N LEU A 239 -16.80 -10.76 -10.49
CA LEU A 239 -17.57 -9.77 -11.26
C LEU A 239 -16.80 -8.48 -11.50
N LEU A 240 -15.53 -8.40 -11.08
CA LEU A 240 -14.71 -7.21 -11.25
C LEU A 240 -14.40 -6.99 -12.73
N GLN A 241 -14.61 -5.77 -13.22
CA GLN A 241 -14.30 -5.39 -14.59
C GLN A 241 -13.06 -4.50 -14.64
N PRO A 242 -12.12 -4.73 -15.57
CA PRO A 242 -10.95 -3.89 -15.70
C PRO A 242 -11.30 -2.51 -16.29
N HIS A 243 -10.57 -1.48 -15.85
CA HIS A 243 -10.65 -0.15 -16.44
C HIS A 243 -9.71 -0.03 -17.64
N LYS A 244 -10.03 0.88 -18.58
CA LYS A 244 -9.22 1.14 -19.78
C LYS A 244 -8.02 2.04 -19.47
N ASP A 245 -7.03 1.50 -18.76
CA ASP A 245 -5.74 2.15 -18.49
C ASP A 245 -4.64 1.08 -18.39
N LYS A 246 -3.50 1.34 -19.05
CA LYS A 246 -2.39 0.37 -19.17
C LYS A 246 -1.47 0.31 -17.93
N LYS A 247 -1.65 1.21 -16.97
CA LYS A 247 -0.80 1.38 -15.78
C LYS A 247 -1.59 1.12 -14.49
N LEU A 248 -2.52 0.17 -14.55
CA LEU A 248 -3.32 -0.26 -13.39
C LEU A 248 -2.75 -1.52 -12.75
N VAL A 249 -2.84 -1.60 -11.43
CA VAL A 249 -2.58 -2.81 -10.64
C VAL A 249 -3.83 -3.09 -9.80
N TYR A 250 -4.34 -4.31 -9.86
CA TYR A 250 -5.52 -4.71 -9.09
C TYR A 250 -5.09 -5.32 -7.76
N CYS A 251 -5.76 -4.91 -6.69
CA CYS A 251 -5.37 -5.26 -5.32
C CYS A 251 -6.41 -6.14 -4.65
N LEU A 252 -5.91 -7.13 -3.90
CA LEU A 252 -6.69 -7.95 -2.98
C LEU A 252 -6.00 -8.00 -1.62
N HIS A 253 -6.79 -8.20 -0.56
CA HIS A 253 -6.30 -8.46 0.79
C HIS A 253 -6.70 -9.88 1.21
N ILE A 254 -5.90 -10.50 2.09
CA ILE A 254 -6.21 -11.83 2.60
C ILE A 254 -6.01 -11.91 4.11
N TYR A 255 -7.16 -12.03 4.77
CA TYR A 255 -7.28 -12.36 6.20
C TYR A 255 -8.18 -13.58 6.40
N GLU A 256 -8.49 -14.35 5.35
CA GLU A 256 -9.24 -15.59 5.48
C GLU A 256 -8.35 -16.75 5.91
N PRO A 257 -8.76 -17.56 6.90
CA PRO A 257 -10.11 -17.61 7.46
C PRO A 257 -10.29 -16.56 8.56
N TYR A 258 -11.29 -15.68 8.43
CA TYR A 258 -11.40 -14.50 9.29
C TYR A 258 -11.46 -14.85 10.79
N LYS A 259 -12.13 -15.95 11.12
CA LYS A 259 -12.26 -16.42 12.51
C LYS A 259 -10.96 -16.96 13.10
N TYR A 260 -10.02 -17.40 12.26
CA TYR A 260 -8.68 -17.78 12.67
C TYR A 260 -7.76 -16.55 12.79
N THR A 261 -7.80 -15.63 11.83
CA THR A 261 -6.88 -14.48 11.79
C THR A 261 -7.24 -13.39 12.79
N ASN A 262 -8.52 -13.23 13.12
CA ASN A 262 -9.02 -12.27 14.10
C ASN A 262 -8.84 -12.80 15.52
N ARG A 263 -8.01 -12.12 16.34
CA ARG A 263 -7.76 -12.52 17.74
C ARG A 263 -9.00 -12.54 18.62
N GLN A 264 -9.87 -11.54 18.50
CA GLN A 264 -11.06 -11.41 19.35
C GLN A 264 -12.02 -12.58 19.12
N ILE A 265 -12.06 -13.10 17.89
CA ILE A 265 -12.83 -14.28 17.55
C ILE A 265 -12.05 -15.55 17.89
N ASN A 266 -10.81 -15.71 17.42
CA ASN A 266 -10.05 -16.94 17.57
C ASN A 266 -9.93 -17.34 19.05
N LYS A 267 -9.48 -16.44 19.93
CA LYS A 267 -9.25 -16.72 21.37
C LYS A 267 -8.45 -18.01 21.62
N GLY A 268 -7.57 -18.40 20.69
CA GLY A 268 -6.77 -19.63 20.76
C GLY A 268 -7.50 -20.92 20.36
N ARG A 269 -8.75 -20.83 19.89
CA ARG A 269 -9.59 -21.99 19.51
C ARG A 269 -9.16 -22.64 18.19
N PHE A 270 -8.52 -21.88 17.31
CA PHE A 270 -8.18 -22.31 15.96
C PHE A 270 -6.68 -22.24 15.68
N LYS A 271 -6.21 -23.18 14.85
CA LYS A 271 -4.85 -23.25 14.32
C LYS A 271 -4.86 -23.46 12.81
N TYR A 272 -3.77 -23.10 12.16
CA TYR A 272 -3.53 -23.36 10.74
C TYR A 272 -2.27 -24.24 10.54
N PRO A 273 -2.26 -25.22 9.63
CA PRO A 273 -3.44 -25.78 8.96
C PRO A 273 -4.34 -26.48 9.98
N GLY A 274 -5.64 -26.53 9.70
CA GLY A 274 -6.60 -27.07 10.66
C GLY A 274 -8.05 -26.95 10.23
N ARG A 275 -8.96 -27.37 11.11
CA ARG A 275 -10.41 -27.15 10.93
C ARG A 275 -10.82 -25.86 11.64
N ILE A 276 -11.49 -24.98 10.91
CA ILE A 276 -12.07 -23.73 11.43
C ILE A 276 -13.55 -23.79 11.10
N GLU A 277 -14.36 -23.97 12.15
CA GLU A 277 -15.82 -24.13 12.05
C GLU A 277 -16.24 -25.20 11.03
N GLY A 278 -15.72 -26.41 11.20
CA GLY A 278 -16.07 -27.55 10.34
C GLY A 278 -15.36 -27.55 8.98
N LYS A 279 -14.91 -26.40 8.46
CA LYS A 279 -14.15 -26.31 7.19
C LYS A 279 -12.66 -26.57 7.41
N LYS A 280 -12.08 -27.48 6.62
CA LYS A 280 -10.63 -27.69 6.58
C LYS A 280 -9.96 -26.53 5.83
N TRP A 281 -8.94 -25.95 6.45
CA TRP A 281 -8.08 -24.93 5.87
C TRP A 281 -6.64 -25.43 5.85
N ASP A 282 -6.11 -25.47 4.63
CA ASP A 282 -4.75 -25.83 4.25
C ASP A 282 -4.40 -25.05 2.96
N LYS A 283 -3.20 -25.27 2.41
CA LYS A 283 -2.74 -24.62 1.17
C LYS A 283 -3.73 -24.78 0.02
N LYS A 284 -4.41 -25.93 -0.10
CA LYS A 284 -5.39 -26.18 -1.17
C LYS A 284 -6.61 -25.30 -0.97
N ALA A 285 -7.12 -25.18 0.25
CA ALA A 285 -8.22 -24.27 0.55
C ALA A 285 -7.86 -22.80 0.28
N LEU A 286 -6.64 -22.37 0.60
CA LEU A 286 -6.14 -21.03 0.27
C LEU A 286 -6.05 -20.81 -1.25
N LYS A 287 -5.47 -21.75 -2.00
CA LYS A 287 -5.44 -21.67 -3.48
C LYS A 287 -6.84 -21.56 -4.07
N ASN A 288 -7.79 -22.35 -3.58
CA ASN A 288 -9.19 -22.29 -4.01
C ASN A 288 -9.84 -20.95 -3.69
N TYR A 289 -9.48 -20.31 -2.58
CA TYR A 289 -10.01 -18.98 -2.24
C TYR A 289 -9.59 -17.91 -3.25
N PHE A 290 -8.43 -18.07 -3.89
CA PHE A 290 -7.92 -17.15 -4.91
C PHE A 290 -8.38 -17.48 -6.35
N SER A 291 -9.27 -18.46 -6.56
CA SER A 291 -9.68 -18.90 -7.90
C SER A 291 -10.23 -17.77 -8.77
N GLU A 292 -10.99 -16.86 -8.17
CA GLU A 292 -11.63 -15.75 -8.89
C GLU A 292 -10.61 -14.73 -9.40
N VAL A 293 -9.50 -14.52 -8.70
CA VAL A 293 -8.40 -13.66 -9.15
C VAL A 293 -7.70 -14.28 -10.37
N ILE A 294 -7.40 -15.58 -10.29
CA ILE A 294 -6.77 -16.32 -11.38
C ILE A 294 -7.69 -16.35 -12.61
N PHE A 295 -9.00 -16.54 -12.40
CA PHE A 295 -9.99 -16.49 -13.47
C PHE A 295 -10.03 -15.09 -14.11
N PHE A 296 -10.12 -14.03 -13.31
CA PHE A 296 -10.08 -12.64 -13.78
C PHE A 296 -8.84 -12.37 -14.64
N GLN A 297 -7.66 -12.81 -14.20
CA GLN A 297 -6.43 -12.67 -14.96
C GLN A 297 -6.48 -13.35 -16.32
N LYS A 298 -6.95 -14.60 -16.36
CA LYS A 298 -7.05 -15.38 -17.61
C LYS A 298 -8.08 -14.78 -18.56
N PHE A 299 -9.28 -14.46 -18.04
CA PHE A 299 -10.39 -13.97 -18.83
C PHE A 299 -10.10 -12.61 -19.46
N TYR A 300 -9.54 -11.67 -18.69
CA TYR A 300 -9.21 -10.32 -19.17
C TYR A 300 -7.76 -10.17 -19.65
N LYS A 301 -6.98 -11.25 -19.67
CA LYS A 301 -5.55 -11.26 -20.04
C LYS A 301 -4.71 -10.27 -19.21
N ILE A 302 -4.99 -10.19 -17.91
CA ILE A 302 -4.26 -9.33 -16.97
C ILE A 302 -2.98 -10.06 -16.52
N PRO A 303 -1.78 -9.50 -16.79
CA PRO A 303 -0.52 -10.11 -16.36
C PRO A 303 -0.44 -10.24 -14.84
N SER A 304 0.27 -11.27 -14.34
CA SER A 304 0.52 -11.44 -12.90
C SER A 304 1.19 -10.24 -12.24
N ALA A 305 2.03 -9.53 -12.98
CA ALA A 305 2.69 -8.28 -12.57
C ALA A 305 1.72 -7.08 -12.46
N ARG A 306 0.41 -7.33 -12.55
CA ARG A 306 -0.67 -6.36 -12.35
C ARG A 306 -1.62 -6.78 -11.23
N ILE A 307 -1.22 -7.75 -10.42
CA ILE A 307 -1.91 -8.17 -9.20
C ILE A 307 -1.02 -7.90 -7.99
N LEU A 308 -1.56 -7.20 -7.00
CA LEU A 308 -0.92 -6.96 -5.72
C LEU A 308 -1.78 -7.53 -4.59
N VAL A 309 -1.22 -8.44 -3.80
CA VAL A 309 -1.76 -8.76 -2.48
C VAL A 309 -1.37 -7.62 -1.54
N GLY A 310 -2.22 -6.60 -1.46
CA GLY A 310 -1.94 -5.34 -0.76
C GLY A 310 -1.73 -5.54 0.74
N GLU A 311 -2.44 -6.51 1.31
CA GLU A 311 -2.33 -6.90 2.69
C GLU A 311 -2.52 -8.40 2.85
N PHE A 312 -1.70 -8.99 3.71
CA PHE A 312 -1.96 -10.30 4.28
C PHE A 312 -1.41 -10.36 5.70
N GLY A 313 -2.09 -11.10 6.57
CA GLY A 313 -1.69 -11.19 7.96
C GLY A 313 -2.64 -12.03 8.80
N ALA A 314 -2.24 -12.26 10.04
CA ALA A 314 -3.08 -12.77 11.10
C ALA A 314 -2.50 -12.27 12.43
N HIS A 315 -3.28 -12.27 13.51
CA HIS A 315 -2.71 -11.90 14.80
C HIS A 315 -1.48 -12.77 15.12
N ARG A 316 -0.37 -12.16 15.55
CA ARG A 316 0.94 -12.80 15.81
C ARG A 316 0.93 -13.95 16.82
N THR A 317 -0.19 -14.14 17.51
CA THR A 317 -0.40 -15.20 18.51
C THR A 317 -1.26 -16.35 17.99
N CYS A 318 -1.69 -16.30 16.73
CA CYS A 318 -2.43 -17.40 16.11
C CYS A 318 -1.53 -18.62 15.95
N PHE A 319 -2.03 -19.80 16.31
CA PHE A 319 -1.26 -21.04 16.25
C PHE A 319 -1.03 -21.49 14.80
N GLY A 320 0.24 -21.77 14.46
CA GLY A 320 0.65 -22.19 13.12
C GLY A 320 0.70 -21.05 12.09
N LEU A 321 0.92 -19.82 12.56
CA LEU A 321 1.05 -18.63 11.71
C LEU A 321 2.19 -18.74 10.70
N GLU A 322 3.31 -19.36 11.08
CA GLU A 322 4.44 -19.64 10.19
C GLU A 322 4.04 -20.52 9.01
N HIS A 323 3.19 -21.53 9.21
CA HIS A 323 2.66 -22.35 8.12
C HIS A 323 1.69 -21.57 7.24
N TYR A 324 0.87 -20.71 7.85
CA TYR A 324 -0.05 -19.83 7.11
C TYR A 324 0.70 -18.88 6.18
N PHE A 325 1.75 -18.22 6.67
CA PHE A 325 2.62 -17.39 5.85
C PHE A 325 3.39 -18.18 4.81
N GLN A 326 3.89 -19.36 5.15
CA GLN A 326 4.60 -20.21 4.20
C GLN A 326 3.72 -20.58 3.01
N ASP A 327 2.46 -20.93 3.26
CA ASP A 327 1.50 -21.28 2.22
C ASP A 327 1.08 -20.08 1.40
N LEU A 328 0.63 -18.98 2.02
CA LEU A 328 0.25 -17.75 1.32
C LEU A 328 1.37 -17.22 0.42
N ILE A 329 2.56 -17.03 0.98
CA ILE A 329 3.68 -16.47 0.24
C ILE A 329 4.09 -17.41 -0.90
N SER A 330 4.08 -18.74 -0.68
CA SER A 330 4.37 -19.68 -1.76
C SER A 330 3.36 -19.61 -2.91
N ILE A 331 2.09 -19.33 -2.62
CA ILE A 331 1.06 -19.10 -3.65
C ILE A 331 1.38 -17.81 -4.40
N PHE A 332 1.66 -16.71 -3.69
CA PHE A 332 1.95 -15.42 -4.34
C PHE A 332 3.20 -15.50 -5.23
N ILE A 333 4.25 -16.21 -4.78
CA ILE A 333 5.45 -16.50 -5.58
C ILE A 333 5.09 -17.31 -6.81
N GLN A 334 4.32 -18.40 -6.66
CA GLN A 334 3.91 -19.26 -7.78
C GLN A 334 3.09 -18.50 -8.83
N GLU A 335 2.15 -17.65 -8.40
CA GLU A 335 1.29 -16.89 -9.30
C GLU A 335 1.97 -15.62 -9.85
N GLY A 336 3.17 -15.27 -9.35
CA GLY A 336 3.92 -14.08 -9.77
C GLY A 336 3.34 -12.75 -9.26
N TRP A 337 2.49 -12.79 -8.23
CA TRP A 337 1.83 -11.60 -7.68
C TRP A 337 2.76 -10.81 -6.77
N HIS A 338 2.65 -9.48 -6.80
CA HIS A 338 3.30 -8.65 -5.79
C HIS A 338 2.59 -8.89 -4.44
N PHE A 339 3.28 -8.66 -3.33
CA PHE A 339 2.64 -8.73 -2.01
C PHE A 339 3.24 -7.75 -1.02
N ALA A 340 2.45 -7.28 -0.06
CA ALA A 340 2.91 -6.55 1.10
C ALA A 340 2.28 -7.13 2.37
N PHE A 341 3.10 -7.54 3.34
CA PHE A 341 2.59 -8.06 4.60
C PHE A 341 2.06 -6.93 5.47
N TYR A 342 1.03 -7.22 6.27
CA TYR A 342 0.49 -6.31 7.26
C TYR A 342 0.84 -6.84 8.67
N ALA A 343 1.56 -6.11 9.53
CA ALA A 343 2.17 -4.79 9.30
C ALA A 343 3.61 -4.74 9.82
N PHE A 344 4.41 -3.86 9.22
CA PHE A 344 5.78 -3.62 9.64
C PHE A 344 5.81 -2.51 10.69
N ARG A 345 6.07 -2.91 11.95
CA ARG A 345 6.29 -2.00 13.09
C ARG A 345 5.16 -1.02 13.36
N GLU A 346 3.91 -1.45 13.17
CA GLU A 346 2.72 -0.67 13.50
C GLU A 346 2.82 -0.05 14.92
N ASP A 347 2.59 1.25 15.02
CA ASP A 347 2.89 2.05 16.23
C ASP A 347 1.68 2.29 17.14
N THR A 348 0.48 1.88 16.70
CA THR A 348 -0.76 1.97 17.47
C THR A 348 -1.32 0.62 17.91
N TRP A 349 -0.79 -0.48 17.37
CA TRP A 349 -1.24 -1.83 17.67
C TRP A 349 -0.12 -2.85 17.41
N ASP A 350 0.10 -3.75 18.37
CA ASP A 350 1.20 -4.73 18.32
C ASP A 350 0.81 -6.08 17.70
N GLY A 351 -0.47 -6.30 17.39
CA GLY A 351 -0.99 -7.63 17.12
C GLY A 351 -0.54 -8.23 15.78
N MET A 352 0.04 -7.43 14.89
CA MET A 352 0.64 -7.88 13.63
C MET A 352 2.09 -7.41 13.46
N ASP A 353 2.73 -6.94 14.54
CA ASP A 353 4.19 -6.75 14.56
C ASP A 353 4.86 -8.10 14.84
N TYR A 354 5.22 -8.80 13.76
CA TYR A 354 5.76 -10.17 13.82
C TYR A 354 7.19 -10.22 14.38
N GLU A 355 7.90 -9.09 14.46
CA GLU A 355 9.22 -9.01 15.09
C GLU A 355 9.15 -9.18 16.63
N LEU A 356 7.95 -9.15 17.21
CA LEU A 356 7.71 -9.32 18.66
C LEU A 356 7.41 -10.77 19.08
N GLY A 357 7.35 -11.70 18.12
CA GLY A 357 6.99 -13.09 18.39
C GLY A 357 5.57 -13.22 18.97
N THR A 358 5.36 -14.15 19.89
CA THR A 358 4.03 -14.46 20.46
C THR A 358 3.81 -13.92 21.88
N GLN A 359 4.86 -13.39 22.52
CA GLN A 359 4.78 -12.92 23.91
C GLN A 359 4.02 -11.59 24.00
N ARG A 360 3.20 -11.41 25.03
CA ARG A 360 2.50 -10.15 25.27
C ARG A 360 3.51 -9.06 25.62
N LEU A 361 3.29 -7.85 25.10
CA LEU A 361 4.03 -6.69 25.56
C LEU A 361 3.65 -6.35 27.02
N PRO A 362 4.61 -5.93 27.86
CA PRO A 362 4.34 -5.61 29.26
C PRO A 362 3.42 -4.39 29.37
N TRP A 363 2.54 -4.34 30.37
CA TRP A 363 1.60 -3.21 30.55
C TRP A 363 2.27 -1.82 30.58
N ARG A 364 3.50 -1.74 31.11
CA ARG A 364 4.30 -0.50 31.13
C ARG A 364 4.53 0.08 29.74
N TYR A 365 4.58 -0.76 28.70
CA TYR A 365 4.68 -0.30 27.31
C TYR A 365 3.44 0.51 26.90
N TRP A 366 2.25 -0.03 27.15
CA TRP A 366 0.99 0.63 26.80
C TRP A 366 0.79 1.95 27.54
N LYS A 367 1.10 1.97 28.85
CA LYS A 367 1.08 3.20 29.64
C LYS A 367 2.04 4.27 29.10
N ALA A 368 3.20 3.87 28.58
CA ALA A 368 4.15 4.82 28.00
C ALA A 368 3.65 5.40 26.67
N LEU A 369 3.01 4.59 25.82
CA LEU A 369 2.39 5.08 24.58
C LEU A 369 1.25 6.07 24.86
N GLU A 370 0.39 5.80 25.84
CA GLU A 370 -0.67 6.73 26.27
C GLU A 370 -0.12 8.08 26.73
N GLN A 371 1.08 8.08 27.31
CA GLN A 371 1.81 9.29 27.73
C GLN A 371 2.58 9.97 26.60
N GLY A 372 2.45 9.51 25.35
CA GLY A 372 3.19 10.02 24.20
C GLY A 372 4.68 9.70 24.21
N LYS A 373 5.14 8.78 25.07
CA LYS A 373 6.54 8.39 25.17
C LYS A 373 6.87 7.33 24.12
N THR A 374 8.04 7.48 23.50
CA THR A 374 8.58 6.45 22.61
C THR A 374 9.27 5.37 23.43
N VAL A 375 8.80 4.12 23.32
CA VAL A 375 9.46 2.95 23.93
C VAL A 375 10.10 2.13 22.84
N LYS A 376 11.41 1.87 22.99
CA LYS A 376 12.12 0.98 22.08
C LYS A 376 11.71 -0.47 22.36
N LEU A 377 11.04 -1.10 21.40
CA LEU A 377 10.67 -2.50 21.46
C LEU A 377 11.85 -3.40 21.10
N LYS A 378 12.02 -4.51 21.84
CA LYS A 378 12.98 -5.56 21.48
C LYS A 378 12.39 -6.40 20.35
N ARG A 379 12.76 -6.03 19.13
CA ARG A 379 12.38 -6.71 17.89
C ARG A 379 13.44 -7.73 17.50
N VAL A 380 13.00 -8.93 17.15
CA VAL A 380 13.86 -10.07 16.83
C VAL A 380 13.41 -10.71 15.52
N SER A 381 14.33 -10.80 14.56
CA SER A 381 14.00 -11.30 13.22
C SER A 381 13.94 -12.83 13.11
N THR A 382 14.22 -13.56 14.19
CA THR A 382 14.27 -15.04 14.21
C THR A 382 12.99 -15.68 14.70
N HIS A 383 11.97 -14.89 15.08
CA HIS A 383 10.67 -15.44 15.44
C HIS A 383 10.04 -16.18 14.24
N PRO A 384 9.41 -17.36 14.45
CA PRO A 384 9.02 -18.25 13.34
C PRO A 384 8.23 -17.57 12.23
N ALA A 385 7.17 -16.84 12.55
CA ALA A 385 6.34 -16.15 11.56
C ALA A 385 7.12 -15.10 10.76
N PHE A 386 7.89 -14.23 11.43
CA PHE A 386 8.69 -13.22 10.74
C PHE A 386 9.86 -13.82 9.95
N LEU A 387 10.42 -14.94 10.40
CA LEU A 387 11.48 -15.64 9.69
C LEU A 387 11.00 -16.12 8.31
N ILE A 388 9.76 -16.58 8.19
CA ILE A 388 9.16 -16.95 6.89
C ILE A 388 9.05 -15.73 5.97
N ILE A 389 8.56 -14.61 6.48
CA ILE A 389 8.50 -13.34 5.74
C ILE A 389 9.90 -12.93 5.27
N LYS A 390 10.87 -12.89 6.19
CA LYS A 390 12.25 -12.49 5.91
C LYS A 390 12.89 -13.37 4.83
N LYS A 391 12.74 -14.70 4.92
CA LYS A 391 13.24 -15.63 3.89
C LYS A 391 12.67 -15.29 2.50
N ALA A 392 11.39 -14.98 2.43
CA ALA A 392 10.76 -14.60 1.17
C ALA A 392 11.28 -13.27 0.62
N LEU A 393 11.57 -12.29 1.48
CA LEU A 393 12.18 -11.01 1.12
C LEU A 393 13.62 -11.17 0.63
N ASP A 394 14.41 -12.05 1.26
CA ASP A 394 15.82 -12.27 0.90
C ASP A 394 16.01 -13.06 -0.41
N ALA A 395 15.07 -13.94 -0.79
CA ALA A 395 15.17 -14.78 -1.99
C ALA A 395 15.27 -14.00 -3.32
N SER A 396 15.11 -12.67 -3.32
CA SER A 396 15.38 -11.82 -4.49
C SER A 396 16.84 -11.39 -4.64
N LYS A 397 17.74 -11.71 -3.70
CA LYS A 397 19.17 -11.40 -3.80
C LYS A 397 19.97 -12.42 -4.64
N SER A 398 19.41 -13.61 -4.86
CA SER A 398 20.06 -14.76 -5.52
C SER A 398 19.77 -14.88 -7.03
N SER A 399 19.21 -13.83 -7.65
CA SER A 399 18.85 -13.81 -9.07
C SER A 399 19.42 -12.59 -9.82
N HIS A 400 20.60 -12.13 -9.44
CA HIS A 400 21.37 -11.10 -10.16
C HIS A 400 22.72 -11.65 -10.57
#